data_AF-A0A1G8BC20-F1
#
_entry.id   AF-A0A1G8BC20-F1
#
_cell.length_a   1.000
_cell.length_b   1.000
_cell.length_c   1.000
_cell.angle_alpha   90.00
_cell.angle_beta   90.00
_cell.angle_gamma   90.00
#
_symmetry.space_group_name_H-M   'P 1'
#
loop_
_entity.id
_entity.type
_entity.pdbx_description
1 polymer ?
#
loop_
_entity_poly.entity_id
_entity_poly.type
_entity_poly.pdbx_seq_one_letter_code
_entity_poly.pdbx_strand_id
1 'polypeptide(L)'
;MNATISNPKADLLLGAGLNVLHFESGEWIETLKLWKDEVRFFENLLKRKEPIDKDKQEFSVMLKTLDKIHNNLFNDFEEEIMAHERVLSQLELSKTGLSDGEYRDVHRRLSARMETFKKDFTQFKSIVFNYAKHL
;
A
#
# COMPACT_ATOMS: atom_id res chain seq x y z
N MET A 1 -35.03 -1.57 -23.63
CA MET A 1 -33.82 -1.78 -22.83
C MET A 1 -32.84 -2.54 -23.71
N ASN A 2 -31.81 -1.87 -24.24
CA ASN A 2 -30.82 -2.51 -25.09
C ASN A 2 -29.71 -3.04 -24.19
N ALA A 3 -29.68 -4.35 -23.97
CA ALA A 3 -28.55 -5.00 -23.32
C ALA A 3 -27.34 -4.90 -24.25
N THR A 4 -26.39 -4.04 -23.91
CA THR A 4 -25.10 -3.96 -24.58
C THR A 4 -24.39 -5.29 -24.35
N ILE A 5 -24.34 -6.14 -25.37
CA ILE A 5 -23.60 -7.40 -25.34
C ILE A 5 -22.12 -7.01 -25.26
N SER A 6 -21.55 -7.02 -24.04
CA SER A 6 -20.11 -6.85 -23.87
C SER A 6 -19.42 -7.99 -24.64
N ASN A 7 -18.62 -7.63 -25.63
CA ASN A 7 -17.88 -8.60 -26.42
C ASN A 7 -16.74 -9.16 -25.54
N PRO A 8 -16.74 -10.46 -25.21
CA PRO A 8 -15.71 -11.04 -24.35
C PRO A 8 -14.29 -10.92 -24.94
N LYS A 9 -14.16 -10.72 -26.27
CA LYS A 9 -12.87 -10.39 -26.89
C LYS A 9 -12.39 -8.97 -26.55
N ALA A 10 -13.29 -8.01 -26.33
CA ALA A 10 -12.92 -6.66 -25.91
C ALA A 10 -12.39 -6.64 -24.48
N ASP A 11 -13.03 -7.39 -23.56
CA ASP A 11 -12.52 -7.61 -22.20
C ASP A 11 -11.15 -8.33 -22.22
N LEU A 12 -10.95 -9.30 -23.11
CA LEU A 12 -9.66 -9.98 -23.26
C LEU A 12 -8.55 -9.06 -23.81
N LEU A 13 -8.91 -8.08 -24.66
CA LEU A 13 -7.97 -7.15 -25.30
C LEU A 13 -7.63 -5.94 -24.42
N LEU A 14 -8.50 -5.57 -23.47
CA LEU A 14 -8.28 -4.47 -22.53
C LEU A 14 -7.49 -4.90 -21.27
N GLY A 15 -7.28 -6.19 -21.04
CA GLY A 15 -6.72 -6.71 -19.79
C GLY A 15 -7.79 -6.83 -18.70
N ALA A 16 -7.42 -6.92 -17.42
CA ALA A 16 -8.41 -7.03 -16.34
C ALA A 16 -9.43 -5.87 -16.39
N GLY A 17 -10.72 -6.16 -16.20
CA GLY A 17 -11.76 -5.13 -16.22
C GLY A 17 -11.53 -4.07 -15.14
N LEU A 18 -11.99 -2.84 -15.37
CA LEU A 18 -11.80 -1.72 -14.42
C LEU A 18 -12.30 -2.05 -13.00
N ASN A 19 -13.37 -2.85 -12.87
CA ASN A 19 -13.87 -3.35 -11.58
C ASN A 19 -12.84 -4.20 -10.82
N VAL A 20 -12.01 -4.97 -11.53
CA VAL A 20 -10.94 -5.78 -10.91
C VAL A 20 -9.83 -4.87 -10.39
N LEU A 21 -9.45 -3.86 -11.18
CA LEU A 21 -8.42 -2.89 -10.78
C LEU A 21 -8.90 -2.03 -9.59
N HIS A 22 -10.18 -1.64 -9.58
CA HIS A 22 -10.81 -0.99 -8.44
C HIS A 22 -10.72 -1.82 -7.17
N PHE A 23 -11.10 -3.10 -7.27
CA PHE A 23 -11.06 -4.03 -6.14
C PHE A 23 -9.64 -4.17 -5.60
N GLU A 24 -8.65 -4.32 -6.48
CA GLU A 24 -7.24 -4.43 -6.12
C GLU A 24 -6.74 -3.17 -5.38
N SER A 25 -7.05 -1.97 -5.88
CA SER A 25 -6.73 -0.71 -5.18
C SER A 25 -7.40 -0.62 -3.80
N GLY A 26 -8.62 -1.13 -3.67
CA GLY A 26 -9.32 -1.21 -2.39
C GLY A 26 -8.61 -2.13 -1.39
N GLU A 27 -8.19 -3.32 -1.83
CA GLU A 27 -7.41 -4.23 -0.99
C GLU A 27 -6.08 -3.62 -0.55
N TRP A 28 -5.44 -2.83 -1.41
CA TRP A 28 -4.22 -2.11 -1.05
C TRP A 28 -4.43 -1.12 0.08
N ILE A 29 -5.51 -0.33 0.04
CA ILE A 29 -5.83 0.64 1.09
C ILE A 29 -6.07 -0.08 2.43
N GLU A 30 -6.86 -1.15 2.43
CA GLU A 30 -7.12 -1.92 3.65
C GLU A 30 -5.85 -2.58 4.21
N THR A 31 -4.98 -3.08 3.33
CA THR A 31 -3.67 -3.61 3.71
C THR A 31 -2.79 -2.53 4.36
N LEU A 32 -2.72 -1.34 3.77
CA LEU A 32 -1.95 -0.23 4.32
C LEU A 32 -2.48 0.21 5.68
N LYS A 33 -3.79 0.27 5.88
CA LYS A 33 -4.40 0.56 7.20
C LYS A 33 -4.00 -0.48 8.24
N LEU A 34 -4.09 -1.76 7.91
CA LEU A 34 -3.68 -2.83 8.81
C LEU A 34 -2.20 -2.71 9.21
N TRP A 35 -1.33 -2.45 8.23
CA TRP A 35 0.10 -2.28 8.50
C TRP A 35 0.42 -1.03 9.33
N LYS A 36 -0.32 0.07 9.17
CA LYS A 36 -0.22 1.25 10.05
C LYS A 36 -0.51 0.88 11.51
N ASP A 37 -1.57 0.10 11.74
CA ASP A 37 -1.92 -0.37 13.09
C ASP A 37 -0.91 -1.38 13.64
N GLU A 38 -0.42 -2.30 12.80
CA GLU A 38 0.61 -3.28 13.17
C GLU A 38 1.90 -2.60 13.66
N VAL A 39 2.27 -1.47 13.06
CA VAL A 39 3.47 -0.75 13.51
C VAL A 39 3.23 0.09 14.74
N ARG A 40 2.06 0.71 14.92
CA ARG A 40 1.71 1.31 16.20
C ARG A 40 1.77 0.27 17.32
N PHE A 41 1.36 -0.97 17.04
CA PHE A 41 1.50 -2.08 17.96
C PHE A 41 2.98 -2.38 18.27
N PHE A 42 3.85 -2.48 17.26
CA PHE A 42 5.28 -2.69 17.48
C PHE A 42 5.93 -1.54 18.26
N GLU A 43 5.64 -0.29 17.91
CA GLU A 43 6.13 0.88 18.64
C GLU A 43 5.74 0.82 20.13
N ASN A 44 4.49 0.47 20.41
CA ASN A 44 4.00 0.29 21.79
C ASN A 44 4.66 -0.89 22.51
N LEU A 45 4.91 -2.01 21.82
CA LEU A 45 5.62 -3.16 22.37
C LEU A 45 7.05 -2.76 22.77
N LEU A 46 7.72 -2.03 21.88
CA LEU A 46 9.11 -1.61 22.00
C LEU A 46 9.30 -0.53 23.09
N LYS A 47 8.32 0.37 23.28
CA LYS A 47 8.36 1.41 24.34
C LYS A 47 8.17 0.89 25.76
N ARG A 48 7.57 -0.29 25.95
CA ARG A 48 7.22 -0.84 27.28
C ARG A 48 8.40 -1.44 28.05
N LYS A 49 9.60 -1.54 27.46
CA LYS A 49 10.76 -2.21 28.06
C LYS A 49 12.00 -1.31 27.93
N GLU A 50 12.65 -1.01 29.05
CA GLU A 50 13.95 -0.33 29.03
C GLU A 50 14.99 -1.25 28.39
N PRO A 51 15.71 -0.80 27.34
CA PRO A 51 16.75 -1.62 26.75
C PRO A 51 17.96 -1.70 27.68
N ILE A 52 18.63 -2.85 27.70
CA ILE A 52 19.90 -3.04 28.42
C ILE A 52 20.94 -2.11 27.75
N ASP A 53 21.69 -1.35 28.54
CA ASP A 53 22.41 -0.11 28.13
C ASP A 53 23.31 -0.18 26.89
N LYS A 54 23.70 -1.36 26.40
CA LYS A 54 24.51 -1.53 25.18
C LYS A 54 23.70 -1.44 23.87
N ASP A 55 22.40 -1.77 23.89
CA ASP A 55 21.57 -1.86 22.67
C ASP A 55 20.60 -0.67 22.52
N LYS A 56 20.53 0.21 23.53
CA LYS A 56 19.62 1.39 23.60
C LYS A 56 19.76 2.35 22.40
N GLN A 57 20.97 2.58 21.93
CA GLN A 57 21.25 3.60 20.92
C GLN A 57 20.92 3.09 19.50
N GLU A 58 21.32 1.87 19.16
CA GLU A 58 20.93 1.22 17.90
C GLU A 58 19.41 1.01 17.83
N PHE A 59 18.81 0.63 18.95
CA PHE A 59 17.36 0.49 19.08
C PHE A 59 16.60 1.81 18.91
N SER A 60 17.08 2.90 19.52
CA SER A 60 16.46 4.23 19.37
C SER A 60 16.61 4.79 17.95
N VAL A 61 17.75 4.54 17.30
CA VAL A 61 17.97 4.93 15.89
C VAL A 61 17.09 4.09 14.96
N MET A 62 16.90 2.80 15.25
CA MET A 62 16.00 1.92 14.51
C MET A 62 14.55 2.39 14.62
N LEU A 63 14.08 2.71 15.83
CA LEU A 63 12.74 3.26 16.08
C LEU A 63 12.51 4.62 15.41
N LYS A 64 13.49 5.53 15.44
CA LYS A 64 13.36 6.84 14.78
C LYS A 64 13.38 6.76 13.26
N THR A 65 14.22 5.87 12.71
CA THR A 65 14.24 5.57 11.28
C THR A 65 12.90 4.97 10.86
N LEU A 66 12.34 4.11 11.71
CA LEU A 66 11.05 3.50 11.51
C LEU A 66 9.91 4.52 11.49
N ASP A 67 9.81 5.40 12.50
CA ASP A 67 8.78 6.45 12.57
C ASP A 67 8.78 7.37 11.35
N LYS A 68 9.97 7.68 10.83
CA LYS A 68 10.14 8.59 9.69
C LYS A 68 9.77 7.93 8.37
N ILE A 69 10.09 6.65 8.20
CA ILE A 69 9.61 5.83 7.07
C ILE A 69 8.08 5.65 7.20
N HIS A 70 7.57 5.50 8.43
CA HIS A 70 6.16 5.22 8.71
C HIS A 70 5.20 6.34 8.34
N ASN A 71 5.44 7.56 8.81
CA ASN A 71 4.43 8.60 8.69
C ASN A 71 4.38 9.23 7.30
N ASN A 72 5.50 9.31 6.59
CA ASN A 72 5.51 9.91 5.25
C ASN A 72 5.17 8.85 4.19
N LEU A 73 5.84 7.69 4.20
CA LEU A 73 5.73 6.74 3.09
C LEU A 73 4.34 6.09 2.98
N PHE A 74 3.70 5.77 4.12
CA PHE A 74 2.36 5.18 4.09
C PHE A 74 1.27 6.20 3.72
N ASN A 75 1.39 7.44 4.22
CA ASN A 75 0.42 8.48 3.90
C ASN A 75 0.54 8.90 2.43
N ASP A 76 1.78 9.11 1.95
CA ASP A 76 2.04 9.42 0.54
C ASP A 76 1.52 8.31 -0.39
N PHE A 77 1.74 7.03 -0.02
CA PHE A 77 1.27 5.92 -0.85
C PHE A 77 -0.26 5.77 -0.83
N GLU A 78 -0.90 5.92 0.33
CA GLU A 78 -2.36 5.91 0.43
C GLU A 78 -2.97 7.07 -0.38
N GLU A 79 -2.39 8.27 -0.31
CA GLU A 79 -2.82 9.42 -1.11
C GLU A 79 -2.71 9.17 -2.62
N GLU A 80 -1.62 8.53 -3.06
CA GLU A 80 -1.45 8.15 -4.46
C GLU A 80 -2.51 7.13 -4.92
N ILE A 81 -2.82 6.12 -4.08
CA ILE A 81 -3.87 5.14 -4.41
C ILE A 81 -5.24 5.83 -4.42
N MET A 82 -5.54 6.71 -3.46
CA MET A 82 -6.79 7.48 -3.46
C MET A 82 -6.91 8.41 -4.67
N ALA A 83 -5.81 9.04 -5.11
CA ALA A 83 -5.80 9.86 -6.31
C ALA A 83 -6.07 9.02 -7.56
N HIS A 84 -5.48 7.82 -7.64
CA HIS A 84 -5.73 6.84 -8.68
C HIS A 84 -7.21 6.42 -8.73
N GLU A 85 -7.83 6.14 -7.58
CA GLU A 85 -9.25 5.80 -7.51
C GLU A 85 -10.18 6.97 -7.91
N ARG A 86 -9.80 8.21 -7.59
CA ARG A 86 -10.54 9.39 -8.09
C ARG A 86 -10.50 9.50 -9.61
N VAL A 87 -9.39 9.10 -10.25
CA VAL A 87 -9.28 9.06 -11.72
C VAL A 87 -10.21 7.98 -12.27
N LEU A 88 -10.29 6.82 -11.63
CA LEU A 88 -11.24 5.77 -12.01
C LEU A 88 -12.69 6.29 -12.01
N SER A 89 -13.11 6.93 -10.91
CA SER A 89 -14.48 7.49 -10.83
C SER A 89 -14.75 8.53 -11.94
N GLN A 90 -13.74 9.28 -12.38
CA GLN A 90 -13.90 10.24 -13.48
C GLN A 90 -13.99 9.56 -14.85
N LEU A 91 -13.26 8.46 -15.06
CA LEU A 91 -13.35 7.62 -16.25
C LEU A 91 -14.73 6.98 -16.38
N GLU A 92 -15.29 6.45 -15.29
CA GLU A 92 -16.64 5.88 -15.27
C GLU A 92 -17.71 6.93 -15.61
N LEU A 93 -17.51 8.17 -15.16
CA LEU A 93 -18.39 9.31 -15.49
C LEU A 93 -18.15 9.87 -16.90
N SER A 94 -17.31 9.23 -17.72
CA SER A 94 -17.00 9.63 -19.10
C SER A 94 -16.55 11.10 -19.23
N LYS A 95 -15.85 11.63 -18.21
CA LYS A 95 -15.31 12.99 -18.29
C LYS A 95 -14.21 13.02 -19.36
N THR A 96 -14.39 13.89 -20.35
CA THR A 96 -13.49 14.03 -21.51
C THR A 96 -12.07 14.38 -21.07
N GLY A 97 -11.07 13.63 -21.54
CA GLY A 97 -9.64 13.93 -21.36
C GLY A 97 -8.81 12.87 -20.62
N LEU A 98 -9.42 11.78 -20.14
CA LEU A 98 -8.71 10.68 -19.47
C LEU A 98 -8.70 9.43 -20.35
N SER A 99 -7.53 8.78 -20.47
CA SER A 99 -7.36 7.52 -21.20
C SER A 99 -7.37 6.32 -20.24
N ASP A 100 -8.12 5.27 -20.59
CA ASP A 100 -8.05 3.96 -19.93
C ASP A 100 -6.61 3.40 -19.90
N GLY A 101 -5.83 3.68 -20.95
CA GLY A 101 -4.43 3.27 -21.02
C GLY A 101 -3.55 3.95 -19.97
N GLU A 102 -3.70 5.27 -19.80
CA GLU A 102 -2.94 6.04 -18.80
C GLU A 102 -3.27 5.58 -17.37
N TYR A 103 -4.55 5.32 -17.10
CA TYR A 103 -4.99 4.74 -15.83
C TYR A 103 -4.33 3.38 -15.57
N ARG A 104 -4.33 2.48 -16.55
CA ARG A 104 -3.70 1.15 -16.43
C ARG A 104 -2.19 1.23 -16.20
N ASP A 105 -1.51 2.18 -16.82
CA ASP A 105 -0.07 2.39 -16.61
C ASP A 105 0.23 2.86 -15.18
N VAL A 106 -0.57 3.79 -14.65
CA VAL A 106 -0.48 4.20 -13.25
C VAL A 106 -0.75 3.02 -12.32
N HIS A 107 -1.79 2.23 -12.60
CA HIS A 107 -2.14 1.08 -11.78
C HIS A 107 -1.00 0.04 -11.71
N ARG A 108 -0.36 -0.28 -12.85
CA ARG A 108 0.81 -1.18 -12.88
C ARG A 108 1.96 -0.65 -12.03
N ARG A 109 2.21 0.67 -12.06
CA ARG A 109 3.24 1.30 -11.24
C ARG A 109 2.92 1.19 -9.74
N LEU A 110 1.66 1.41 -9.36
CA LEU A 110 1.21 1.27 -7.98
C LEU A 110 1.30 -0.18 -7.50
N SER A 111 0.93 -1.15 -8.34
CA SER A 111 1.07 -2.59 -8.05
C SER A 111 2.54 -2.98 -7.82
N ALA A 112 3.45 -2.55 -8.70
CA ALA A 112 4.89 -2.79 -8.51
C ALA A 112 5.45 -2.14 -7.22
N ARG A 113 4.95 -0.94 -6.88
CA ARG A 113 5.30 -0.27 -5.63
C ARG A 113 4.76 -1.03 -4.42
N MET A 114 3.52 -1.54 -4.48
CA MET A 114 2.92 -2.36 -3.42
C MET A 114 3.75 -3.62 -3.15
N GLU A 115 4.19 -4.32 -4.19
CA GLU A 115 5.02 -5.52 -4.03
C GLU A 115 6.39 -5.21 -3.41
N THR A 116 6.98 -4.06 -3.75
CA THR A 116 8.23 -3.60 -3.09
C THR A 116 7.97 -3.29 -1.62
N PHE A 117 6.91 -2.53 -1.34
CA PHE A 117 6.51 -2.16 0.01
C PHE A 117 6.24 -3.38 0.89
N LYS A 118 5.57 -4.40 0.34
CA LYS A 118 5.29 -5.67 1.04
C LYS A 118 6.57 -6.42 1.44
N LYS A 119 7.58 -6.42 0.58
CA LYS A 119 8.89 -7.02 0.89
C LYS A 119 9.60 -6.26 1.99
N ASP A 120 9.64 -4.93 1.87
CA ASP A 120 10.26 -4.05 2.88
C ASP A 120 9.58 -4.21 4.23
N PHE A 121 8.24 -4.25 4.24
CA PHE A 121 7.45 -4.45 5.44
C PHE A 121 7.68 -5.82 6.07
N THR A 122 7.82 -6.87 5.25
CA THR A 122 8.14 -8.22 5.74
C THR A 122 9.54 -8.28 6.37
N GLN A 123 10.53 -7.63 5.75
CA GLN A 123 11.88 -7.53 6.30
C GLN A 123 11.89 -6.77 7.62
N PHE A 124 11.17 -5.65 7.68
CA PHE A 124 10.98 -4.89 8.90
C PHE A 124 10.39 -5.75 10.02
N LYS A 125 9.30 -6.49 9.75
CA LYS A 125 8.72 -7.43 10.73
C LYS A 125 9.72 -8.45 11.23
N SER A 126 10.55 -9.00 10.33
CA SER A 126 11.60 -9.94 10.73
C SER A 126 12.60 -9.31 11.70
N ILE A 127 12.99 -8.04 11.49
CA ILE A 127 13.90 -7.32 12.38
C ILE A 127 13.25 -7.12 13.76
N VAL A 128 11.99 -6.65 13.79
CA VAL A 128 11.23 -6.47 15.05
C VAL A 128 11.08 -7.78 15.81
N PHE A 129 10.69 -8.86 15.12
CA PHE A 129 10.54 -10.16 15.78
C PHE A 129 11.88 -10.72 16.28
N ASN A 130 12.96 -10.50 15.54
CA ASN A 130 14.28 -10.93 16.00
C ASN A 130 14.68 -10.18 17.26
N TYR A 131 14.54 -8.86 17.27
CA TYR A 131 14.75 -8.05 18.47
C TYR A 131 13.86 -8.52 19.62
N ALA A 132 12.56 -8.73 19.36
CA ALA A 132 11.59 -9.13 20.38
C ALA A 132 11.83 -10.54 20.96
N LYS A 133 12.52 -11.44 20.26
CA LYS A 133 12.92 -12.76 20.80
C LYS A 133 14.07 -12.66 21.80
N HIS A 134 14.84 -11.58 21.73
CA HIS A 134 15.94 -11.30 22.66
C HIS A 134 15.50 -10.37 23.81
N LEU A 135 14.21 -10.01 23.87
CA LEU A 135 13.55 -9.32 24.99
C LEU A 135 13.03 -10.31 26.04
#